data_AF-A6DSX2-F1
#
_entry.id   AF-A6DSX2-F1
#
_cell.length_a   1.000
_cell.length_b   1.000
_cell.length_c   1.000
_cell.angle_alpha   90.00
_cell.angle_beta   90.00
_cell.angle_gamma   90.00
#
_symmetry.space_group_name_H-M   'P 1'
#
loop_
_entity.id
_entity.type
_entity.pdbx_description
1 polymer ?
#
loop_
_entity_poly.entity_id
_entity_poly.type
_entity_poly.pdbx_seq_one_letter_code
_entity_poly.pdbx_strand_id
1 'polypeptide(L)'
;MKYTDIIGTNLKSDFLVDLFETYDVEVIYMYDRNHEDMEDEYRCSIEEMGLEFIFDNNQNLKTLFLNIVNHSGYNPFEGEDPRNSNFTSINEVIEYAKNNSLKYKFREAGTEFIFGKIPEWAKVFYGNYSVHYKFENKTLFGVTIQIESRCFCKLVLTNFS
;
A
#
# COMPACT_ATOMS: atom_id res chain seq x y z
N MET A 1 -3.64 11.87 -11.60
CA MET A 1 -2.59 11.43 -10.63
C MET A 1 -2.50 9.91 -10.62
N LYS A 2 -1.32 9.28 -10.49
CA LYS A 2 -1.19 7.81 -10.42
C LYS A 2 -1.43 7.29 -9.00
N TYR A 3 -1.78 6.01 -8.86
CA TYR A 3 -1.92 5.35 -7.54
C TYR A 3 -0.66 5.42 -6.66
N THR A 4 0.51 5.39 -7.27
CA THR A 4 1.78 5.49 -6.53
C THR A 4 2.07 6.90 -6.03
N ASP A 5 1.53 7.92 -6.73
CA ASP A 5 1.84 9.33 -6.47
C ASP A 5 1.02 9.88 -5.30
N ILE A 6 -0.09 9.23 -4.93
CA ILE A 6 -0.90 9.60 -3.75
C ILE A 6 -0.26 9.16 -2.43
N ILE A 7 0.73 8.27 -2.45
CA ILE A 7 1.40 7.87 -1.22
C ILE A 7 2.16 9.05 -0.62
N GLY A 8 1.88 9.35 0.63
CA GLY A 8 2.41 10.50 1.37
C GLY A 8 1.61 11.79 1.17
N THR A 9 0.56 11.81 0.34
CA THR A 9 -0.28 13.02 0.20
C THR A 9 -1.12 13.23 1.45
N ASN A 10 -1.33 14.50 1.81
CA ASN A 10 -2.19 14.84 2.93
C ASN A 10 -3.66 14.56 2.61
N LEU A 11 -4.40 14.09 3.61
CA LEU A 11 -5.85 13.84 3.56
C LEU A 11 -6.64 15.03 3.01
N LYS A 12 -6.18 16.26 3.27
CA LYS A 12 -6.81 17.51 2.85
C LYS A 12 -6.29 18.04 1.50
N SER A 13 -5.56 17.23 0.75
CA SER A 13 -5.15 17.60 -0.61
C SER A 13 -6.38 17.66 -1.53
N ASP A 14 -6.39 18.61 -2.45
CA ASP A 14 -7.51 18.83 -3.38
C ASP A 14 -7.93 17.52 -4.07
N PHE A 15 -6.96 16.71 -4.53
CA PHE A 15 -7.25 15.43 -5.17
C PHE A 15 -7.97 14.42 -4.26
N LEU A 16 -7.55 14.26 -3.00
CA LEU A 16 -8.18 13.30 -2.09
C LEU A 16 -9.54 13.79 -1.59
N VAL A 17 -9.69 15.11 -1.38
CA VAL A 17 -10.98 15.71 -1.04
C VAL A 17 -11.98 15.50 -2.17
N ASP A 18 -11.63 15.88 -3.40
CA ASP A 18 -12.50 15.70 -4.57
C ASP A 18 -12.86 14.22 -4.78
N LEU A 19 -11.89 13.33 -4.60
CA LEU A 19 -12.10 11.88 -4.66
C LEU A 19 -13.12 11.45 -3.59
N PHE A 20 -12.91 11.79 -2.33
CA PHE A 20 -13.76 11.34 -1.24
C PHE A 20 -15.17 11.94 -1.29
N GLU A 21 -15.32 13.19 -1.75
CA GLU A 21 -16.64 13.78 -2.01
C GLU A 21 -17.38 13.08 -3.15
N THR A 22 -16.67 12.70 -4.22
CA THR A 22 -17.28 12.00 -5.37
C THR A 22 -17.90 10.66 -4.98
N TYR A 23 -17.29 9.96 -4.02
CA TYR A 23 -17.73 8.63 -3.56
C TYR A 23 -18.43 8.65 -2.19
N ASP A 24 -18.78 9.84 -1.67
CA ASP A 24 -19.43 10.02 -0.36
C ASP A 24 -18.72 9.27 0.79
N VAL A 25 -17.39 9.41 0.85
CA VAL A 25 -16.52 8.62 1.74
C VAL A 25 -16.48 9.22 3.14
N GLU A 26 -16.79 8.39 4.14
CA GLU A 26 -16.57 8.73 5.54
C GLU A 26 -15.13 8.43 5.98
N VAL A 27 -14.47 9.41 6.62
CA VAL A 27 -13.14 9.24 7.22
C VAL A 27 -13.26 8.97 8.71
N ILE A 28 -12.83 7.78 9.12
CA ILE A 28 -12.93 7.29 10.49
C ILE A 28 -11.60 7.51 11.22
N TYR A 29 -11.65 8.20 12.35
CA TYR A 29 -10.51 8.36 13.24
C TYR A 29 -10.35 7.13 14.15
N MET A 30 -9.15 6.58 14.19
CA MET A 30 -8.78 5.40 14.96
C MET A 30 -7.71 5.79 15.97
N TYR A 31 -8.13 5.91 17.24
CA TYR A 31 -7.23 6.19 18.36
C TYR A 31 -6.87 4.92 19.13
N ASP A 32 -5.78 5.00 19.89
CA ASP A 32 -5.36 3.92 20.78
C ASP A 32 -6.38 3.69 21.92
N ARG A 33 -7.23 2.68 21.74
CA ARG A 33 -8.23 2.29 22.75
C ARG A 33 -7.60 1.54 23.94
N ASN A 34 -6.46 0.89 23.73
CA ASN A 34 -5.85 0.02 24.72
C ASN A 34 -4.81 0.75 25.57
N HIS A 35 -4.41 1.97 25.19
CA HIS A 35 -3.35 2.74 25.83
C HIS A 35 -2.02 1.96 25.83
N GLU A 36 -1.73 1.29 24.72
CA GLU A 36 -0.53 0.49 24.48
C GLU A 36 0.51 1.26 23.62
N ASP A 37 0.42 2.59 23.63
CA ASP A 37 1.24 3.52 22.85
C ASP A 37 1.16 3.28 21.33
N MET A 38 -0.03 2.96 20.82
CA MET A 38 -0.27 2.88 19.38
C MET A 38 -0.42 4.27 18.76
N GLU A 39 0.17 4.48 17.58
CA GLU A 39 -0.03 5.71 16.81
C GLU A 39 -1.50 5.82 16.37
N ASP A 40 -2.08 7.00 16.49
CA ASP A 40 -3.41 7.29 15.94
C ASP A 40 -3.37 7.23 14.40
N GLU A 41 -4.46 6.74 13.80
CA GLU A 41 -4.61 6.58 12.35
C GLU A 41 -5.95 7.14 11.88
N TYR A 42 -6.03 7.47 10.59
CA TYR A 42 -7.31 7.74 9.92
C TYR A 42 -7.51 6.71 8.83
N ARG A 43 -8.73 6.19 8.72
CA ARG A 43 -9.08 5.15 7.76
C ARG A 43 -10.31 5.53 6.97
N CYS A 44 -10.30 5.21 5.69
CA CYS A 44 -11.48 5.26 4.84
C CYS A 44 -11.37 4.26 3.70
N SER A 45 -12.49 3.96 3.05
CA SER A 45 -12.55 3.01 1.94
C SER A 45 -13.50 3.51 0.85
N ILE A 46 -13.16 3.19 -0.39
CA ILE A 46 -14.06 3.28 -1.54
C ILE A 46 -14.27 1.84 -2.01
N GLU A 47 -15.29 1.18 -1.44
CA GLU A 47 -15.53 -0.25 -1.64
C GLU A 47 -15.76 -0.58 -3.12
N GLU A 48 -16.50 0.27 -3.84
CA GLU A 48 -16.78 0.07 -5.26
C GLU A 48 -15.54 0.16 -6.15
N MET A 49 -14.50 0.86 -5.70
CA MET A 49 -13.19 0.87 -6.36
C MET A 49 -12.22 -0.14 -5.75
N GLY A 50 -12.59 -0.84 -4.68
CA GLY A 50 -11.72 -1.77 -3.97
C GLY A 50 -10.53 -1.08 -3.31
N LEU A 51 -10.67 0.17 -2.86
CA LEU A 51 -9.60 0.96 -2.26
C LEU A 51 -9.82 1.11 -0.75
N GLU A 52 -8.77 0.93 0.04
CA GLU A 52 -8.73 1.29 1.46
C GLU A 52 -7.48 2.14 1.72
N PHE A 53 -7.69 3.26 2.41
CA PHE A 53 -6.67 4.26 2.70
C PHE A 53 -6.40 4.26 4.20
N ILE A 54 -5.11 4.18 4.57
CA ILE A 54 -4.66 4.40 5.95
C ILE A 54 -3.72 5.60 5.97
N PHE A 55 -4.09 6.60 6.75
CA PHE A 55 -3.28 7.79 7.00
C PHE A 55 -2.62 7.71 8.37
N ASP A 56 -1.44 8.31 8.49
CA ASP A 56 -0.76 8.49 9.77
C ASP A 56 -1.41 9.59 10.64
N ASN A 57 -0.87 9.81 11.83
CA ASN A 57 -1.31 10.84 12.76
C ASN A 57 -1.18 12.28 12.22
N ASN A 58 -0.31 12.50 11.23
CA ASN A 58 -0.16 13.77 10.51
C ASN A 58 -1.10 13.87 9.30
N GLN A 59 -2.03 12.92 9.16
CA GLN A 59 -3.00 12.82 8.07
C GLN A 59 -2.34 12.64 6.70
N ASN A 60 -1.15 12.04 6.62
CA ASN A 60 -0.52 11.70 5.34
C ASN A 60 -0.78 10.24 4.99
N LEU A 61 -1.08 9.97 3.71
CA LEU A 61 -1.41 8.62 3.26
C LEU A 61 -0.19 7.70 3.42
N LYS A 62 -0.28 6.73 4.33
CA LYS A 62 0.80 5.78 4.66
C LYS A 62 0.66 4.48 3.89
N THR A 63 -0.58 4.01 3.72
CA THR A 63 -0.88 2.73 3.06
C THR A 63 -2.13 2.86 2.20
N LEU A 64 -2.06 2.30 1.01
CA LEU A 64 -3.19 2.09 0.11
C LEU A 64 -3.34 0.59 -0.16
N PHE A 65 -4.47 0.01 0.20
CA PHE A 65 -4.84 -1.34 -0.22
C PHE A 65 -5.69 -1.26 -1.48
N LEU A 66 -5.40 -2.14 -2.43
CA LEU A 66 -6.10 -2.28 -3.69
C LEU A 66 -6.58 -3.74 -3.80
N ASN A 67 -7.85 -3.94 -3.49
CA ASN A 67 -8.55 -5.20 -3.64
C ASN A 67 -9.05 -5.36 -5.09
N ILE A 68 -9.09 -6.60 -5.58
CA ILE A 68 -9.65 -6.91 -6.89
C ILE A 68 -11.18 -6.84 -6.78
N VAL A 69 -11.78 -5.85 -7.42
CA VAL A 69 -13.23 -5.68 -7.52
C VAL A 69 -13.62 -5.49 -8.98
N ASN A 70 -14.83 -5.92 -9.35
CA ASN A 70 -15.37 -5.61 -10.66
C ASN A 70 -16.03 -4.22 -10.59
N HIS A 71 -15.30 -3.20 -11.02
CA HIS A 71 -15.80 -1.82 -11.04
C HIS A 71 -16.05 -1.36 -12.48
N SER A 72 -17.19 -0.73 -12.71
CA SER A 72 -17.55 -0.09 -14.00
C SER A 72 -17.77 1.42 -13.86
N GLY A 73 -17.53 1.96 -12.67
CA GLY A 73 -17.61 3.39 -12.37
C GLY A 73 -16.44 4.19 -12.94
N TYR A 74 -16.51 5.51 -12.75
CA TYR A 74 -15.41 6.43 -13.05
C TYR A 74 -14.15 5.99 -12.29
N ASN A 75 -12.98 6.19 -12.91
CA ASN A 75 -11.69 6.00 -12.25
C ASN A 75 -10.85 7.28 -12.47
N PRO A 76 -10.62 8.09 -11.42
CA PRO A 76 -9.84 9.33 -11.53
C PRO A 76 -8.32 9.10 -11.59
N PHE A 77 -7.84 7.87 -11.38
CA PHE A 77 -6.41 7.57 -11.44
C PHE A 77 -5.92 7.45 -12.89
N GLU A 78 -4.73 8.00 -13.12
CA GLU A 78 -4.03 7.91 -14.40
C GLU A 78 -3.03 6.74 -14.41
N GLY A 79 -2.72 6.25 -15.61
CA GLY A 79 -1.70 5.23 -15.82
C GLY A 79 -2.21 3.81 -15.57
N GLU A 80 -1.26 2.88 -15.43
CA GLU A 80 -1.59 1.48 -15.16
C GLU A 80 -2.05 1.29 -13.71
N ASP A 81 -3.18 0.62 -13.55
CA ASP A 81 -3.63 0.15 -12.24
C ASP A 81 -2.68 -0.96 -11.76
N PRO A 82 -2.06 -0.84 -10.58
CA PRO A 82 -1.18 -1.87 -10.03
C PRO A 82 -1.83 -3.26 -9.93
N ARG A 83 -3.15 -3.33 -9.82
CA ARG A 83 -3.93 -4.59 -9.82
C ARG A 83 -3.98 -5.26 -11.19
N ASN A 84 -3.79 -4.51 -12.25
CA ASN A 84 -3.76 -5.02 -13.62
C ASN A 84 -2.34 -5.37 -14.07
N SER A 85 -1.40 -5.51 -13.13
CA SER A 85 -0.09 -6.07 -13.44
C SER A 85 -0.27 -7.44 -14.11
N ASN A 86 0.44 -7.70 -15.21
CA ASN A 86 0.39 -8.98 -15.93
C ASN A 86 1.02 -10.14 -15.13
N PHE A 87 1.26 -9.95 -13.82
CA PHE A 87 1.84 -10.96 -12.95
C PHE A 87 0.80 -12.02 -12.59
N THR A 88 1.13 -13.25 -12.88
CA THR A 88 0.39 -14.47 -12.52
C THR A 88 1.08 -15.25 -11.40
N SER A 89 2.32 -14.88 -11.05
CA SER A 89 3.08 -15.53 -9.98
C SER A 89 4.11 -14.60 -9.33
N ILE A 90 4.56 -14.98 -8.13
CA ILE A 90 5.66 -14.28 -7.45
C ILE A 90 6.97 -14.31 -8.26
N ASN A 91 7.19 -15.33 -9.10
CA ASN A 91 8.41 -15.45 -9.91
C ASN A 91 8.51 -14.33 -10.94
N GLU A 92 7.39 -13.98 -11.58
CA GLU A 92 7.36 -12.90 -12.56
C GLU A 92 7.62 -11.54 -11.89
N VAL A 93 7.12 -11.33 -10.66
CA VAL A 93 7.43 -10.14 -9.86
C VAL A 93 8.92 -10.07 -9.52
N ILE A 94 9.52 -11.20 -9.14
CA ILE A 94 10.95 -11.31 -8.82
C ILE A 94 11.80 -11.05 -10.07
N GLU A 95 11.44 -11.62 -11.22
CA GLU A 95 12.12 -11.37 -12.49
C GLU A 95 12.03 -9.90 -12.91
N TYR A 96 10.84 -9.31 -12.80
CA TYR A 96 10.64 -7.87 -13.01
C TYR A 96 11.56 -7.05 -12.10
N ALA A 97 11.60 -7.35 -10.79
CA ALA A 97 12.43 -6.62 -9.85
C ALA A 97 13.93 -6.75 -10.18
N LYS A 98 14.39 -7.96 -10.55
CA LYS A 98 15.77 -8.19 -10.98
C LYS A 98 16.12 -7.41 -12.25
N ASN A 99 15.26 -7.47 -13.28
CA ASN A 99 15.48 -6.79 -14.55
C ASN A 99 15.53 -5.26 -14.40
N ASN A 100 14.82 -4.72 -13.41
CA ASN A 100 14.80 -3.28 -13.12
C ASN A 100 15.78 -2.88 -11.99
N SER A 101 16.65 -3.78 -11.53
CA SER A 101 17.60 -3.53 -10.42
C SER A 101 16.92 -3.03 -9.13
N LEU A 102 15.69 -3.48 -8.88
CA LEU A 102 14.90 -3.12 -7.70
C LEU A 102 15.17 -4.10 -6.55
N LYS A 103 15.15 -3.58 -5.33
CA LYS A 103 15.15 -4.44 -4.13
C LYS A 103 13.79 -5.13 -4.03
N TYR A 104 13.79 -6.36 -3.53
CA TYR A 104 12.56 -7.12 -3.30
C TYR A 104 12.68 -8.06 -2.09
N LYS A 105 11.53 -8.45 -1.55
CA LYS A 105 11.34 -9.55 -0.58
C LYS A 105 10.21 -10.44 -1.11
N PHE A 106 10.20 -11.71 -0.75
CA PHE A 106 9.12 -12.60 -1.14
C PHE A 106 8.94 -13.71 -0.11
N ARG A 107 7.79 -14.37 -0.17
CA ARG A 107 7.48 -15.59 0.56
C ARG A 107 6.72 -16.53 -0.36
N GLU A 108 7.20 -17.76 -0.47
CA GLU A 108 6.50 -18.81 -1.21
C GLU A 108 5.25 -19.28 -0.44
N ALA A 109 4.30 -19.87 -1.16
CA ALA A 109 3.14 -20.50 -0.55
C ALA A 109 3.61 -21.63 0.38
N GLY A 110 2.96 -21.75 1.54
CA GLY A 110 3.32 -22.75 2.54
C GLY A 110 2.11 -23.23 3.32
N THR A 111 2.32 -24.23 4.16
CA THR A 111 1.34 -24.66 5.16
C THR A 111 2.05 -24.76 6.49
N GLU A 112 1.60 -24.00 7.48
CA GLU A 112 2.07 -24.10 8.86
C GLU A 112 1.04 -24.85 9.69
N PHE A 113 1.51 -25.76 10.56
CA PHE A 113 0.66 -26.64 11.37
C PHE A 113 -0.37 -25.89 12.21
N ILE A 114 -0.06 -24.66 12.64
CA ILE A 114 -0.90 -23.86 13.55
C ILE A 114 -1.70 -22.79 12.78
N PHE A 115 -1.16 -22.24 11.68
CA PHE A 115 -1.72 -21.09 10.97
C PHE A 115 -2.41 -21.45 9.64
N GLY A 116 -2.40 -22.73 9.25
CA GLY A 116 -3.01 -23.19 8.01
C GLY A 116 -2.25 -22.76 6.76
N LYS A 117 -2.97 -22.45 5.68
CA LYS A 117 -2.38 -22.04 4.41
C LYS A 117 -1.77 -20.65 4.53
N ILE A 118 -0.53 -20.52 4.12
CA ILE A 118 0.19 -19.25 4.03
C ILE A 118 0.13 -18.77 2.58
N PRO A 119 -0.37 -17.56 2.33
CA PRO A 119 -0.42 -17.02 0.99
C PRO A 119 0.99 -16.67 0.50
N GLU A 120 1.21 -16.85 -0.79
CA GLU A 120 2.42 -16.39 -1.46
C GLU A 120 2.35 -14.88 -1.70
N TRP A 121 3.50 -14.21 -1.60
CA TRP A 121 3.59 -12.79 -1.88
C TRP A 121 4.98 -12.35 -2.28
N ALA A 122 5.05 -11.21 -2.97
CA ALA A 122 6.29 -10.52 -3.29
C ALA A 122 6.13 -9.02 -3.02
N LYS A 123 7.16 -8.39 -2.44
CA LYS A 123 7.22 -6.96 -2.13
C LYS A 123 8.40 -6.34 -2.86
N VAL A 124 8.15 -5.32 -3.68
CA VAL A 124 9.15 -4.59 -4.46
C VAL A 124 9.31 -3.19 -3.89
N PHE A 125 10.55 -2.69 -3.79
CA PHE A 125 10.86 -1.39 -3.17
C PHE A 125 11.31 -0.38 -4.22
N TYR A 126 10.64 0.77 -4.26
CA TYR A 126 10.86 1.87 -5.21
C TYR A 126 11.53 3.10 -4.56
N GLY A 127 12.08 2.95 -3.36
CA GLY A 127 12.81 3.99 -2.64
C GLY A 127 11.98 4.66 -1.55
N ASN A 128 10.96 5.45 -1.93
CA ASN A 128 10.05 6.12 -0.99
C ASN A 128 8.76 5.34 -0.72
N TYR A 129 8.45 4.34 -1.53
CA TYR A 129 7.33 3.43 -1.32
C TYR A 129 7.71 2.01 -1.73
N SER A 130 6.82 1.08 -1.41
CA SER A 130 6.88 -0.29 -1.83
C SER A 130 5.53 -0.74 -2.37
N VAL A 131 5.56 -1.77 -3.20
CA VAL A 131 4.36 -2.44 -3.71
C VAL A 131 4.43 -3.90 -3.31
N HIS A 132 3.44 -4.35 -2.55
CA HIS A 132 3.27 -5.72 -2.09
C HIS A 132 2.17 -6.40 -2.88
N TYR A 133 2.54 -7.42 -3.65
CA TYR A 133 1.65 -8.26 -4.44
C TYR A 133 1.37 -9.54 -3.68
N LYS A 134 0.09 -9.79 -3.38
CA LYS A 134 -0.36 -11.03 -2.75
C LYS A 134 -1.05 -11.89 -3.80
N PHE A 135 -0.70 -13.16 -3.88
CA PHE A 135 -1.37 -14.10 -4.79
C PHE A 135 -2.05 -15.21 -4.00
N GLU A 136 -3.18 -15.68 -4.53
CA GLU A 136 -3.88 -16.87 -4.07
C GLU A 136 -4.26 -17.71 -5.28
N ASN A 137 -4.00 -19.02 -5.22
CA ASN A 137 -4.28 -19.95 -6.32
C ASN A 137 -3.72 -19.48 -7.68
N LYS A 138 -2.49 -18.92 -7.72
CA LYS A 138 -1.84 -18.38 -8.93
C LYS A 138 -2.57 -17.21 -9.59
N THR A 139 -3.39 -16.50 -8.82
CA THR A 139 -4.08 -15.28 -9.25
C THR A 139 -3.69 -14.16 -8.31
N LEU A 140 -3.45 -12.96 -8.85
CA LEU A 140 -3.25 -11.78 -8.02
C LEU A 140 -4.52 -11.53 -7.19
N PHE A 141 -4.36 -11.58 -5.87
CA PHE A 141 -5.45 -11.46 -4.91
C PHE A 141 -5.61 -10.02 -4.43
N GLY A 142 -4.49 -9.31 -4.30
CA GLY A 142 -4.51 -7.91 -3.86
C GLY A 142 -3.14 -7.27 -3.96
N VAL A 143 -3.15 -5.94 -4.00
CA VAL A 143 -1.96 -5.11 -4.03
C VAL A 143 -2.01 -4.14 -2.86
N THR A 144 -0.86 -3.92 -2.21
CA THR A 144 -0.72 -2.89 -1.19
C THR A 144 0.42 -1.98 -1.57
N ILE A 145 0.18 -0.68 -1.63
CA ILE A 145 1.22 0.33 -1.76
C ILE A 145 1.44 0.94 -0.39
N GLN A 146 2.68 1.00 0.06
CA GLN A 146 3.02 1.49 1.38
C GLN A 146 4.21 2.45 1.32
N ILE A 147 4.15 3.55 2.06
CA ILE A 147 5.30 4.42 2.24
C ILE A 147 6.43 3.62 2.92
N GLU A 148 7.64 3.78 2.38
CA GLU A 148 8.84 3.25 3.01
C GLU A 148 9.45 4.39 3.80
N SER A 149 9.32 4.31 5.13
CA SER A 149 9.99 5.24 6.02
C SER A 149 11.47 5.22 5.68
N ARG A 150 12.02 6.36 5.25
CA ARG A 150 13.46 6.52 5.22
C ARG A 150 13.91 6.22 6.64
N CYS A 151 14.72 5.17 6.81
CA CYS A 151 15.49 5.01 8.02
C CYS A 151 16.35 6.28 8.10
N PHE A 152 15.90 7.28 8.86
CA PHE A 152 16.77 8.35 9.31
C PHE A 152 17.79 7.65 10.20
N CYS A 153 18.87 7.15 9.60
CA CYS A 153 20.13 7.10 10.31
C CYS A 153 20.29 8.51 10.84
N LYS A 154 20.10 8.70 12.16
CA LYS A 154 20.60 9.85 12.88
C LYS A 154 22.07 9.96 12.50
N LEU A 155 22.37 10.80 11.51
CA LEU A 155 23.71 11.32 11.34
C LEU A 155 23.86 12.26 12.52
N VAL A 156 24.32 11.69 13.63
CA VAL A 156 24.79 12.44 14.78
C VAL A 156 25.98 13.23 14.25
N LEU A 157 25.74 14.47 13.84
CA LEU A 157 26.78 15.47 13.65
C LEU A 157 27.29 15.82 15.05
N THR A 158 28.16 14.99 15.62
CA THR A 158 29.09 15.46 16.65
C THR A 158 30.15 16.29 15.96
N ASN A 159 29.88 17.59 15.83
CA ASN A 159 30.91 18.61 15.70
C ASN A 159 30.67 19.63 16.83
N PHE A 160 31.29 19.37 17.97
CA PHE A 160 31.71 20.43 18.87
C PHE A 160 33.19 20.20 19.14
N SER A 161 33.98 21.05 18.50
CA SER A 161 35.37 21.39 18.74
C SER A 161 35.62 21.88 20.16
#